data_AF-A0A7K0NSY0-F1
#
_entry.id   AF-A0A7K0NSY0-F1
#
_cell.length_a   1.000
_cell.length_b   1.000
_cell.length_c   1.000
_cell.angle_alpha   90.00
_cell.angle_beta   90.00
_cell.angle_gamma   90.00
#
_symmetry.space_group_name_H-M   'P 1'
#
loop_
_entity.id
_entity.type
_entity.pdbx_description
1 polymer ?
#
loop_
_entity_poly.entity_id
_entity_poly.type
_entity_poly.pdbx_seq_one_letter_code
_entity_poly.pdbx_strand_id
1 'polypeptide(L)'
;MIGRLRNMFRVPDLRNKVLFTLLVIAAYRIGSHIPVPFVDFSAIQSLQQSSADNGVVGFLNLFSGGAITSVSVFFLGIMPYITASIIMQLLGVVIPKLEEWQNEGQSGQKKITQWTRYVTMGLAIIQSTGFVFALKQGNTALFGNLPQGVNFIPDFNAWRAAMIVLVWTAGTALVMWLAESITARGIGNGMSILIFASVVSRLPSGFGTIFAEGGWYKGVVIFIILIGMVAAIVYVESGQRRIPVQFAKRVVGRRMYGGQSTYIPLKVNQSGVIPVIFASSILSFPALIATATNWQALQTFTSKYLVSQSSIFYMGFYTLLIVFFAYFYTAIAFNPAQQADIIRKQGGFIPGIRPGPPTERYLAKVLNRITLPGSLFLAAIALTPLIVFAAWNITQFPFGGTSLLITVGVALETMKQIDSQLMMRNYEGFLA
;
A
#
# COMPACT_ATOMS: atom_id res chain seq x y z
N MET A 1 -18.02 -5.86 -19.74
CA MET A 1 -17.56 -4.88 -18.73
C MET A 1 -18.07 -3.45 -19.00
N ILE A 2 -18.05 -2.94 -20.24
CA ILE A 2 -18.48 -1.57 -20.57
C ILE A 2 -19.96 -1.28 -20.23
N GLY A 3 -20.87 -2.24 -20.45
CA GLY A 3 -22.27 -2.10 -20.03
C GLY A 3 -22.47 -1.97 -18.51
N ARG A 4 -21.56 -2.52 -17.70
CA ARG A 4 -21.61 -2.44 -16.22
C ARG A 4 -21.15 -1.07 -15.72
N LEU A 5 -20.14 -0.47 -16.36
CA LEU A 5 -19.74 0.93 -16.13
C LEU A 5 -20.91 1.88 -16.40
N ARG A 6 -21.66 1.67 -17.48
CA ARG A 6 -22.87 2.45 -17.79
C ARG A 6 -23.98 2.27 -16.75
N ASN A 7 -24.17 1.05 -16.23
CA ASN A 7 -25.15 0.76 -15.18
C ASN A 7 -24.76 1.35 -13.81
N MET A 8 -23.46 1.48 -13.53
CA MET A 8 -22.97 2.15 -12.31
C MET A 8 -23.39 3.63 -12.25
N PHE A 9 -23.36 4.34 -13.38
CA PHE A 9 -23.82 5.73 -13.47
C PHE A 9 -25.35 5.89 -13.50
N ARG A 10 -26.10 4.81 -13.76
CA ARG A 10 -27.57 4.82 -13.71
C ARG A 10 -28.12 4.72 -12.29
N VAL A 11 -27.40 4.07 -11.38
CA VAL A 11 -27.85 3.90 -10.00
C VAL A 11 -27.50 5.16 -9.19
N PRO A 12 -28.48 5.93 -8.69
CA PRO A 12 -28.23 7.22 -8.04
C PRO A 12 -27.34 7.12 -6.79
N ASP A 13 -27.49 6.06 -5.98
CA ASP A 13 -26.66 5.85 -4.78
C ASP A 13 -25.19 5.60 -5.13
N LEU A 14 -24.92 4.67 -6.05
CA LEU A 14 -23.57 4.36 -6.52
C LEU A 14 -22.94 5.58 -7.20
N ARG A 15 -23.70 6.29 -8.05
CA ARG A 15 -23.26 7.53 -8.68
C ARG A 15 -22.84 8.57 -7.65
N ASN A 16 -23.65 8.80 -6.61
CA ASN A 16 -23.34 9.79 -5.58
C ASN A 16 -22.09 9.39 -4.78
N LYS A 17 -21.90 8.09 -4.50
CA LYS A 17 -20.68 7.58 -3.86
C LYS A 17 -19.44 7.74 -4.75
N VAL A 18 -19.53 7.42 -6.05
CA VAL A 18 -18.44 7.64 -7.03
C VAL A 18 -18.08 9.12 -7.10
N LEU A 19 -19.08 10.00 -7.26
CA LEU A 19 -18.87 11.45 -7.34
C LEU A 19 -18.24 12.00 -6.07
N PHE A 20 -18.68 11.53 -4.90
CA PHE A 20 -18.05 11.90 -3.63
C PHE A 20 -16.58 11.48 -3.58
N THR A 21 -16.27 10.23 -3.95
CA THR A 21 -14.88 9.75 -4.02
C THR A 21 -14.03 10.60 -4.99
N LEU A 22 -14.54 10.91 -6.18
CA LEU A 22 -13.84 11.74 -7.17
C LEU A 22 -13.61 13.17 -6.66
N LEU A 23 -14.60 13.76 -5.97
CA LEU A 23 -14.48 15.09 -5.37
C LEU A 23 -13.38 15.09 -4.30
N VAL A 24 -13.34 14.08 -3.44
CA VAL A 24 -12.28 13.96 -2.42
C VAL A 24 -10.90 13.77 -3.07
N ILE A 25 -10.78 12.98 -4.13
CA ILE A 25 -9.52 12.84 -4.88
C ILE A 25 -9.09 14.19 -5.48
N ALA A 26 -10.03 14.95 -6.04
CA ALA A 26 -9.75 16.29 -6.56
C ALA A 26 -9.28 17.24 -5.46
N ALA A 27 -9.92 17.22 -4.29
CA ALA A 27 -9.50 18.02 -3.13
C ALA A 27 -8.10 17.63 -2.63
N TYR A 28 -7.81 16.33 -2.53
CA TYR A 28 -6.47 15.82 -2.20
C TYR A 28 -5.41 16.29 -3.21
N ARG A 29 -5.76 16.29 -4.50
CA ARG A 29 -4.88 16.77 -5.57
C ARG A 29 -4.60 18.25 -5.49
N ILE A 30 -5.64 19.07 -5.29
CA ILE A 30 -5.47 20.52 -5.13
C ILE A 30 -4.51 20.80 -3.97
N GLY A 31 -4.70 20.15 -2.81
CA GLY A 31 -3.79 20.35 -1.68
C GLY A 31 -2.37 19.82 -1.89
N SER A 32 -2.13 18.86 -2.80
CA SER A 32 -0.77 18.44 -3.19
C SER A 32 -0.03 19.47 -4.07
N HIS A 33 -0.76 20.46 -4.62
CA HIS A 33 -0.20 21.58 -5.36
C HIS A 33 -0.17 22.88 -4.54
N ILE A 34 -0.79 22.91 -3.36
CA ILE A 34 -0.68 24.06 -2.44
C ILE A 34 0.65 23.94 -1.70
N PRO A 35 1.57 24.87 -1.90
CA PRO A 35 2.86 24.78 -1.27
C PRO A 35 2.86 25.32 0.16
N VAL A 36 3.84 24.87 0.96
CA VAL A 36 3.96 25.34 2.35
C VAL A 36 4.55 26.74 2.41
N PRO A 37 4.05 27.62 3.30
CA PRO A 37 4.67 28.91 3.55
C PRO A 37 6.14 28.78 3.97
N PHE A 38 6.97 29.76 3.61
CA PHE A 38 8.40 29.87 3.99
C PHE A 38 9.39 28.91 3.31
N VAL A 39 9.03 28.32 2.17
CA VAL A 39 9.94 27.50 1.37
C VAL A 39 10.17 28.16 0.00
N ASP A 40 11.42 28.24 -0.44
CA ASP A 40 11.79 28.79 -1.75
C ASP A 40 11.61 27.75 -2.87
N PHE A 41 10.74 28.04 -3.84
CA PHE A 41 10.47 27.17 -4.99
C PHE A 41 11.63 27.03 -5.96
N SER A 42 12.48 28.07 -6.07
CA SER A 42 13.58 28.08 -7.02
C SER A 42 14.67 27.06 -6.63
N ALA A 43 14.95 26.97 -5.32
CA ALA A 43 15.83 25.97 -4.73
C ALA A 43 15.34 24.52 -4.94
N ILE A 44 14.02 24.30 -4.92
CA ILE A 44 13.41 22.99 -5.09
C ILE A 44 13.46 22.52 -6.55
N GLN A 45 13.30 23.43 -7.52
CA GLN A 45 13.45 23.09 -8.95
C GLN A 45 14.89 22.69 -9.30
N SER A 46 15.90 23.38 -8.74
CA SER A 46 17.30 22.96 -8.88
C SER A 46 17.57 21.61 -8.21
N LEU A 47 16.94 21.35 -7.06
CA LEU A 47 16.99 20.04 -6.41
C LEU A 47 16.39 18.94 -7.28
N GLN A 48 15.26 19.21 -7.92
CA GLN A 48 14.57 18.21 -8.73
C GLN A 48 15.37 17.82 -9.97
N GLN A 49 16.24 18.72 -10.47
CA GLN A 49 17.19 18.45 -11.55
C GLN A 49 18.45 17.72 -11.06
N SER A 50 18.91 17.93 -9.82
CA SER A 50 20.10 17.29 -9.25
C SER A 50 19.84 16.03 -8.41
N SER A 51 18.63 15.83 -7.89
CA SER A 51 18.19 14.70 -7.04
C SER A 51 17.72 13.49 -7.85
N ALA A 52 17.85 13.58 -9.16
CA ALA A 52 17.47 12.58 -10.14
C ALA A 52 18.04 11.17 -9.79
N ASP A 53 19.12 11.10 -9.01
CA ASP A 53 19.85 9.86 -8.69
C ASP A 53 19.47 9.16 -7.37
N ASN A 54 18.57 9.71 -6.53
CA ASN A 54 18.34 9.16 -5.18
C ASN A 54 17.04 8.33 -5.03
N GLY A 55 17.19 7.01 -5.07
CA GLY A 55 16.09 6.03 -5.02
C GLY A 55 15.17 6.09 -3.79
N VAL A 56 15.62 6.61 -2.65
CA VAL A 56 14.77 6.77 -1.43
C VAL A 56 13.80 7.94 -1.60
N VAL A 57 14.26 9.07 -2.13
CA VAL A 57 13.38 10.23 -2.38
C VAL A 57 12.41 9.92 -3.51
N GLY A 58 12.84 9.19 -4.55
CA GLY A 58 11.94 8.69 -5.59
C GLY A 58 10.79 7.84 -5.03
N PHE A 59 11.09 6.89 -4.12
CA PHE A 59 10.10 6.07 -3.44
C PHE A 59 9.16 6.90 -2.55
N LEU A 60 9.69 7.77 -1.70
CA LEU A 60 8.87 8.63 -0.84
C LEU A 60 7.95 9.53 -1.67
N ASN A 61 8.48 10.06 -2.78
CA ASN A 61 7.73 10.94 -3.66
C ASN A 61 6.59 10.19 -4.35
N LEU A 62 6.81 8.93 -4.76
CA LEU A 62 5.77 8.09 -5.36
C LEU A 62 4.53 7.94 -4.47
N PHE A 63 4.73 7.68 -3.17
CA PHE A 63 3.64 7.53 -2.21
C PHE A 63 2.98 8.87 -1.82
N SER A 64 3.74 9.97 -1.91
CA SER A 64 3.22 11.32 -1.65
C SER A 64 2.58 11.98 -2.88
N GLY A 65 2.56 11.32 -4.03
CA GLY A 65 1.83 11.76 -5.21
C GLY A 65 2.37 13.02 -5.89
N GLY A 66 3.57 13.49 -5.53
CA GLY A 66 4.15 14.75 -6.04
C GLY A 66 4.54 15.72 -4.94
N ALA A 67 3.98 15.51 -3.75
CA ALA A 67 3.99 16.45 -2.66
C ALA A 67 5.39 16.73 -2.07
N ILE A 68 6.35 15.82 -2.25
CA ILE A 68 7.74 16.01 -1.80
C ILE A 68 8.50 16.90 -2.77
N THR A 69 8.31 16.70 -4.08
CA THR A 69 8.92 17.56 -5.11
C THR A 69 8.33 18.96 -5.18
N SER A 70 7.10 19.18 -4.68
CA SER A 70 6.47 20.51 -4.61
C SER A 70 6.53 21.13 -3.21
N VAL A 71 7.10 20.44 -2.22
CA VAL A 71 7.06 20.79 -0.79
C VAL A 71 5.67 21.31 -0.37
N SER A 72 4.65 20.50 -0.66
CA SER A 72 3.25 20.86 -0.46
C SER A 72 2.78 20.70 0.98
N VAL A 73 1.59 21.25 1.30
CA VAL A 73 0.92 21.04 2.59
C VAL A 73 0.74 19.56 2.92
N PHE A 74 0.63 18.71 1.90
CA PHE A 74 0.56 17.24 2.03
C PHE A 74 1.91 16.54 1.84
N PHE A 75 3.03 17.17 2.23
CA PHE A 75 4.39 16.64 2.07
C PHE A 75 4.54 15.16 2.47
N LEU A 76 4.07 14.81 3.67
CA LEU A 76 4.11 13.44 4.20
C LEU A 76 3.08 12.50 3.56
N GLY A 77 2.07 13.06 2.88
CA GLY A 77 0.96 12.33 2.28
C GLY A 77 0.24 11.45 3.29
N ILE A 78 0.01 10.20 2.90
CA ILE A 78 -0.68 9.19 3.73
C ILE A 78 0.30 8.23 4.44
N MET A 79 1.62 8.43 4.26
CA MET A 79 2.67 7.54 4.77
C MET A 79 2.66 7.39 6.30
N PRO A 80 2.54 8.47 7.12
CA PRO A 80 2.50 8.33 8.58
C PRO A 80 1.36 7.43 9.05
N TYR A 81 0.21 7.52 8.37
CA TYR A 81 -0.94 6.68 8.67
C TYR A 81 -0.69 5.22 8.28
N ILE A 82 -0.13 4.98 7.09
CA ILE A 82 0.25 3.62 6.66
C ILE A 82 1.16 3.02 7.74
N THR A 83 2.25 3.69 8.10
CA THR A 83 3.17 3.23 9.15
C THR A 83 2.48 3.00 10.49
N ALA A 84 1.58 3.89 10.92
CA ALA A 84 0.82 3.69 12.16
C ALA A 84 -0.10 2.47 12.12
N SER A 85 -0.86 2.29 11.04
CA SER A 85 -1.80 1.15 10.89
C SER A 85 -1.06 -0.18 10.91
N ILE A 86 0.13 -0.19 10.35
CA ILE A 86 1.06 -1.31 10.31
C ILE A 86 1.56 -1.63 11.72
N ILE A 87 2.05 -0.63 12.45
CA ILE A 87 2.49 -0.80 13.83
C ILE A 87 1.35 -1.36 14.68
N MET A 88 0.14 -0.83 14.54
CA MET A 88 -1.03 -1.31 15.28
C MET A 88 -1.42 -2.75 14.93
N GLN A 89 -1.29 -3.16 13.67
CA GLN A 89 -1.50 -4.55 13.25
C GLN A 89 -0.46 -5.50 13.85
N LEU A 90 0.82 -5.10 13.86
CA LEU A 90 1.90 -5.89 14.46
C LEU A 90 1.76 -6.00 15.98
N LEU A 91 1.48 -4.88 16.65
CA LEU A 91 1.23 -4.84 18.08
C LEU A 91 0.00 -5.66 18.49
N GLY A 92 -0.98 -5.82 17.59
CA GLY A 92 -2.15 -6.65 17.83
C GLY A 92 -1.85 -8.13 18.07
N VAL A 93 -0.72 -8.63 17.56
CA VAL A 93 -0.29 -10.03 17.75
C VAL A 93 0.53 -10.20 19.03
N VAL A 94 1.27 -9.14 19.42
CA VAL A 94 2.17 -9.18 20.57
C VAL A 94 1.44 -8.80 21.86
N ILE A 95 0.47 -7.89 21.77
CA ILE A 95 -0.25 -7.36 22.93
C ILE A 95 -1.64 -8.01 23.00
N PRO A 96 -1.92 -8.85 24.02
CA PRO A 96 -3.18 -9.59 24.12
C PRO A 96 -4.40 -8.68 24.24
N LYS A 97 -4.23 -7.47 24.79
CA LYS A 97 -5.32 -6.49 24.88
C LYS A 97 -5.81 -5.98 23.52
N LEU A 98 -4.90 -5.86 22.55
CA LEU A 98 -5.25 -5.49 21.19
C LEU A 98 -5.87 -6.67 20.45
N GLU A 99 -5.43 -7.90 20.72
CA GLU A 99 -6.08 -9.13 20.22
C GLU A 99 -7.53 -9.24 20.73
N GLU A 100 -7.80 -8.94 22.01
CA GLU A 100 -9.16 -8.87 22.56
C GLU A 100 -10.03 -7.88 21.78
N TRP A 101 -9.51 -6.68 21.47
CA TRP A 101 -10.24 -5.71 20.65
C TRP A 101 -10.46 -6.19 19.22
N GLN A 102 -9.57 -6.99 18.63
CA GLN A 102 -9.84 -7.61 17.33
C GLN A 102 -11.00 -8.61 17.42
N ASN A 103 -11.11 -9.34 18.54
CA ASN A 103 -12.16 -10.32 18.80
C ASN A 103 -13.52 -9.70 19.19
N GLU A 104 -13.55 -8.47 19.72
CA GLU A 104 -14.78 -7.72 20.06
C GLU A 104 -15.59 -7.28 18.82
N GLY A 105 -15.10 -7.50 17.60
CA GLY A 105 -15.81 -7.16 16.35
C GLY A 105 -15.79 -5.67 16.03
N GLN A 106 -16.94 -5.09 15.63
CA GLN A 106 -16.99 -3.70 15.15
C GLN A 106 -16.63 -2.65 16.22
N SER A 107 -16.99 -2.88 17.48
CA SER A 107 -16.66 -1.95 18.57
C SER A 107 -15.15 -1.90 18.81
N GLY A 108 -14.48 -3.04 18.80
CA GLY A 108 -13.03 -3.13 18.96
C GLY A 108 -12.25 -2.64 17.74
N GLN A 109 -12.75 -2.85 16.51
CA GLN A 109 -12.16 -2.23 15.32
C GLN A 109 -12.19 -0.69 15.37
N LYS A 110 -13.25 -0.09 15.92
CA LYS A 110 -13.32 1.37 16.15
C LYS A 110 -12.25 1.82 17.15
N LYS A 111 -12.03 1.08 18.25
CA LYS A 111 -10.97 1.38 19.23
C LYS A 111 -9.58 1.30 18.57
N ILE A 112 -9.31 0.25 17.82
CA ILE A 112 -8.03 0.09 17.10
C ILE A 112 -7.83 1.25 16.12
N THR A 113 -8.86 1.63 15.38
CA THR A 113 -8.79 2.78 14.46
C THR A 113 -8.49 4.07 15.21
N GLN A 114 -9.13 4.32 16.36
CA GLN A 114 -8.86 5.51 17.18
C GLN A 114 -7.41 5.55 17.68
N TRP A 115 -6.87 4.43 18.14
CA TRP A 115 -5.45 4.33 18.52
C TRP A 115 -4.51 4.53 17.33
N THR A 116 -4.84 3.96 16.17
CA THR A 116 -4.09 4.21 14.93
C THR A 116 -4.04 5.69 14.59
N ARG A 117 -5.13 6.47 14.81
CA ARG A 117 -5.14 7.92 14.58
C ARG A 117 -4.18 8.65 15.52
N TYR A 118 -4.13 8.28 16.79
CA TYR A 118 -3.20 8.90 17.75
C TYR A 118 -1.75 8.59 17.40
N VAL A 119 -1.44 7.32 17.05
CA VAL A 119 -0.10 6.93 16.60
C VAL A 119 0.27 7.65 15.30
N THR A 120 -0.68 7.81 14.38
CA THR A 120 -0.47 8.57 13.13
C THR A 120 -0.07 10.01 13.43
N MET A 121 -0.78 10.68 14.33
CA MET A 121 -0.48 12.06 14.70
C MET A 121 0.91 12.18 15.33
N GLY A 122 1.25 11.27 16.25
CA GLY A 122 2.58 11.22 16.87
C GLY A 122 3.69 11.00 15.85
N LEU A 123 3.50 10.04 14.93
CA LEU A 123 4.45 9.78 13.84
C LEU A 123 4.56 10.96 12.88
N ALA A 124 3.44 11.63 12.56
CA ALA A 124 3.45 12.80 11.69
C ALA A 124 4.29 13.94 12.29
N ILE A 125 4.18 14.19 13.60
CA ILE A 125 5.00 15.19 14.30
C ILE A 125 6.47 14.80 14.28
N ILE A 126 6.81 13.54 14.57
CA ILE A 126 8.20 13.06 14.58
C ILE A 126 8.81 13.12 13.17
N GLN A 127 8.09 12.63 12.16
CA GLN A 127 8.56 12.61 10.77
C GLN A 127 8.67 14.04 10.20
N SER A 128 7.67 14.89 10.41
CA SER A 128 7.74 16.30 9.97
C SER A 128 8.92 17.03 10.59
N THR A 129 9.14 16.86 11.90
CA THR A 129 10.29 17.43 12.60
C THR A 129 11.60 16.91 12.00
N GLY A 130 11.70 15.59 11.79
CA GLY A 130 12.87 14.97 11.15
C GLY A 130 13.17 15.52 9.76
N PHE A 131 12.14 15.69 8.92
CA PHE A 131 12.30 16.26 7.58
C PHE A 131 12.67 17.75 7.60
N VAL A 132 12.11 18.56 8.53
CA VAL A 132 12.49 19.97 8.68
C VAL A 132 13.96 20.10 9.09
N PHE A 133 14.45 19.26 10.02
CA PHE A 133 15.86 19.27 10.41
C PHE A 133 16.78 18.74 9.31
N ALA A 134 16.37 17.73 8.56
CA ALA A 134 17.13 17.22 7.42
C ALA A 134 17.29 18.28 6.32
N LEU A 135 16.24 19.06 6.04
CA LEU A 135 16.29 20.19 5.12
C LEU A 135 17.16 21.35 5.64
N LYS A 136 17.18 21.59 6.96
CA LYS A 136 18.00 22.63 7.62
C LYS A 136 19.49 22.35 7.50
N GLN A 137 19.93 21.12 7.75
CA GLN A 137 21.36 20.80 7.80
C GLN A 137 22.03 20.84 6.41
N GLY A 138 21.28 21.10 5.34
CA GLY A 138 21.78 20.96 3.98
C GLY A 138 22.30 19.54 3.72
N ASN A 139 21.81 18.54 4.49
CA ASN A 139 22.38 17.22 4.46
C ASN A 139 22.01 16.56 3.13
N THR A 140 22.96 16.68 2.22
CA THR A 140 23.07 16.27 0.81
C THR A 140 22.80 14.78 0.56
N ALA A 141 22.57 13.99 1.61
CA ALA A 141 22.36 12.54 1.49
C ALA A 141 20.95 12.16 1.04
N LEU A 142 19.91 12.93 1.38
CA LEU A 142 18.53 12.63 0.89
C LEU A 142 18.31 13.15 -0.53
N PHE A 143 18.75 14.37 -0.82
CA PHE A 143 18.42 15.09 -2.06
C PHE A 143 19.62 15.26 -3.02
N GLY A 144 20.66 14.44 -2.87
CA GLY A 144 21.86 14.51 -3.70
C GLY A 144 22.78 15.66 -3.32
N ASN A 145 24.01 15.63 -3.84
CA ASN A 145 24.99 16.69 -3.65
C ASN A 145 24.48 17.99 -4.29
N LEU A 146 23.85 18.85 -3.49
CA LEU A 146 23.57 20.22 -3.88
C LEU A 146 24.87 21.00 -4.02
N PRO A 147 24.93 21.98 -4.94
CA PRO A 147 25.92 23.04 -4.87
C PRO A 147 25.83 23.72 -3.48
N GLN A 148 26.98 23.84 -2.82
CA GLN A 148 27.13 24.54 -1.55
C GLN A 148 26.49 25.93 -1.63
N GLY A 149 25.45 26.21 -0.83
CA GLY A 149 24.88 27.55 -0.68
C GLY A 149 23.36 27.73 -0.87
N VAL A 150 22.59 26.68 -1.18
CA VAL A 150 21.13 26.80 -1.33
C VAL A 150 20.42 26.54 0.00
N ASN A 151 20.05 27.61 0.71
CA ASN A 151 19.23 27.53 1.91
C ASN A 151 17.74 27.34 1.54
N PHE A 152 17.19 26.14 1.77
CA PHE A 152 15.76 25.85 1.56
C PHE A 152 14.82 26.68 2.44
N ILE A 153 15.35 27.22 3.53
CA ILE A 153 14.65 28.10 4.47
C ILE A 153 15.53 29.34 4.66
N PRO A 154 15.25 30.47 4.00
CA PRO A 154 15.88 31.74 4.32
C PRO A 154 15.58 32.06 5.80
N ASP A 155 16.60 32.34 6.61
CA ASP A 155 16.52 32.62 8.06
C ASP A 155 15.76 31.56 8.88
N PHE A 156 16.44 30.47 9.24
CA PHE A 156 15.90 29.44 10.13
C PHE A 156 15.61 30.00 11.53
N ASN A 157 14.35 30.33 11.78
CA ASN A 157 13.85 30.63 13.11
C ASN A 157 13.08 29.41 13.64
N ALA A 158 13.28 29.04 14.92
CA ALA A 158 12.58 27.94 15.57
C ALA A 158 11.04 28.06 15.42
N TRP A 159 10.54 29.31 15.35
CA TRP A 159 9.15 29.62 15.06
C TRP A 159 8.69 29.18 13.66
N ARG A 160 9.50 29.41 12.61
CA ARG A 160 9.18 29.00 11.23
C ARG A 160 9.20 27.48 11.09
N ALA A 161 10.17 26.81 11.72
CA ALA A 161 10.24 25.36 11.77
C ALA A 161 9.02 24.73 12.45
N ALA A 162 8.60 25.29 13.61
CA ALA A 162 7.39 24.84 14.30
C ALA A 162 6.13 25.04 13.44
N MET A 163 6.04 26.15 12.70
CA MET A 163 4.91 26.41 11.80
C MET A 163 4.86 25.42 10.62
N ILE A 164 6.01 25.06 10.02
CA ILE A 164 6.07 24.03 8.98
C ILE A 164 5.65 22.66 9.51
N VAL A 165 6.14 22.28 10.70
CA VAL A 165 5.76 21.03 11.39
C VAL A 165 4.25 20.98 11.63
N LEU A 166 3.66 22.08 12.11
CA LEU A 166 2.21 22.18 12.32
C LEU A 166 1.44 22.07 11.00
N VAL A 167 1.88 22.73 9.92
CA VAL A 167 1.23 22.65 8.60
C VAL A 167 1.28 21.23 8.04
N TRP A 168 2.43 20.55 8.09
CA TRP A 168 2.54 19.17 7.62
C TRP A 168 1.76 18.17 8.48
N THR A 169 1.74 18.37 9.79
CA THR A 169 0.94 17.54 10.71
C THR A 169 -0.55 17.74 10.45
N ALA A 170 -1.01 18.99 10.32
CA ALA A 170 -2.38 19.33 9.98
C ALA A 170 -2.78 18.80 8.60
N GLY A 171 -1.87 18.91 7.62
CA GLY A 171 -2.04 18.34 6.28
C GLY A 171 -2.24 16.83 6.33
N THR A 172 -1.40 16.11 7.09
CA THR A 172 -1.53 14.65 7.27
C THR A 172 -2.85 14.28 7.96
N ALA A 173 -3.25 15.03 9.00
CA ALA A 173 -4.52 14.82 9.69
C ALA A 173 -5.73 15.03 8.76
N LEU A 174 -5.66 16.03 7.88
CA LEU A 174 -6.68 16.29 6.87
C LEU A 174 -6.73 15.17 5.83
N VAL A 175 -5.59 14.70 5.34
CA VAL A 175 -5.51 13.55 4.41
C VAL A 175 -6.12 12.30 5.03
N MET A 176 -5.81 12.01 6.30
CA MET A 176 -6.41 10.91 7.05
C MET A 176 -7.93 11.07 7.14
N TRP A 177 -8.43 12.26 7.47
CA TRP A 177 -9.86 12.54 7.52
C TRP A 177 -10.55 12.36 6.16
N LEU A 178 -9.91 12.79 5.06
CA LEU A 178 -10.40 12.56 3.70
C LEU A 178 -10.46 11.06 3.37
N ALA A 179 -9.43 10.30 3.76
CA ALA A 179 -9.39 8.85 3.56
C ALA A 179 -10.57 8.15 4.27
N GLU A 180 -10.81 8.50 5.53
CA GLU A 180 -11.92 7.93 6.29
C GLU A 180 -13.29 8.35 5.76
N SER A 181 -13.39 9.59 5.26
CA SER A 181 -14.60 10.10 4.63
C SER A 181 -14.95 9.30 3.37
N ILE A 182 -13.96 8.94 2.54
CA ILE A 182 -14.16 8.05 1.39
C ILE A 182 -14.63 6.67 1.87
N THR A 183 -14.03 6.10 2.91
CA THR A 183 -14.46 4.78 3.41
C THR A 183 -15.89 4.80 3.95
N ALA A 184 -16.32 5.90 4.59
CA ALA A 184 -17.65 6.01 5.17
C ALA A 184 -18.75 6.34 4.15
N ARG A 185 -18.47 7.23 3.19
CA ARG A 185 -19.48 7.78 2.25
C ARG A 185 -19.23 7.46 0.79
N GLY A 186 -18.03 7.01 0.45
CA GLY A 186 -17.61 6.68 -0.92
C GLY A 186 -17.72 5.20 -1.23
N ILE A 187 -16.85 4.76 -2.14
CA ILE A 187 -16.70 3.37 -2.59
C ILE A 187 -15.29 2.94 -2.26
N GLY A 188 -15.09 1.69 -1.85
CA GLY A 188 -13.75 1.17 -1.59
C GLY A 188 -13.22 1.52 -0.21
N ASN A 189 -11.95 1.18 -0.01
CA ASN A 189 -11.16 1.65 1.11
C ASN A 189 -10.51 2.99 0.71
N GLY A 190 -10.86 4.06 1.42
CA GLY A 190 -10.40 5.41 1.09
C GLY A 190 -8.89 5.58 1.15
N MET A 191 -8.21 4.85 2.03
CA MET A 191 -6.74 4.87 2.10
C MET A 191 -6.14 4.29 0.83
N SER A 192 -6.60 3.10 0.43
CA SER A 192 -6.18 2.43 -0.79
C SER A 192 -6.43 3.30 -2.03
N ILE A 193 -7.57 3.98 -2.07
CA ILE A 193 -7.95 4.86 -3.19
C ILE A 193 -7.08 6.11 -3.26
N LEU A 194 -6.72 6.72 -2.12
CA LEU A 194 -5.80 7.86 -2.12
C LEU A 194 -4.40 7.45 -2.59
N ILE A 195 -3.89 6.29 -2.16
CA ILE A 195 -2.60 5.78 -2.67
C ILE A 195 -2.70 5.49 -4.18
N PHE A 196 -3.79 4.85 -4.61
CA PHE A 196 -4.06 4.62 -6.03
C PHE A 196 -4.04 5.94 -6.82
N ALA A 197 -4.74 6.96 -6.32
CA ALA A 197 -4.75 8.27 -6.95
C ALA A 197 -3.34 8.88 -7.02
N SER A 198 -2.56 8.80 -5.92
CA SER A 198 -1.17 9.26 -5.81
C SER A 198 -0.25 8.64 -6.85
N VAL A 199 -0.32 7.33 -7.01
CA VAL A 199 0.49 6.56 -7.96
C VAL A 199 0.06 6.83 -9.40
N VAL A 200 -1.25 6.81 -9.67
CA VAL A 200 -1.78 6.94 -11.04
C VAL A 200 -1.48 8.28 -11.67
N SER A 201 -1.41 9.38 -10.90
CA SER A 201 -1.07 10.69 -11.50
C SER A 201 0.37 10.81 -11.96
N ARG A 202 1.25 9.91 -11.52
CA ARG A 202 2.67 9.93 -11.88
C ARG A 202 2.94 9.10 -13.12
N LEU A 203 2.00 8.24 -13.50
CA LEU A 203 2.14 7.43 -14.71
C LEU A 203 2.31 8.31 -15.95
N PRO A 204 1.52 9.39 -16.18
CA PRO A 204 1.66 10.22 -17.37
C PRO A 204 3.03 10.90 -17.47
N SER A 205 3.51 11.52 -16.39
CA SER A 205 4.81 12.19 -16.39
C SER A 205 5.96 11.19 -16.52
N GLY A 206 5.86 10.03 -15.88
CA GLY A 206 6.85 8.97 -16.01
C GLY A 206 6.91 8.37 -17.41
N PHE A 207 5.78 8.20 -18.11
CA PHE A 207 5.83 7.82 -19.53
C PHE A 207 6.52 8.90 -20.37
N GLY A 208 6.21 10.17 -20.11
CA GLY A 208 6.88 11.30 -20.78
C GLY A 208 8.40 11.27 -20.66
N THR A 209 8.94 11.00 -19.47
CA THR A 209 10.40 10.92 -19.25
C THR A 209 11.03 9.69 -19.90
N ILE A 210 10.37 8.53 -19.87
CA ILE A 210 10.85 7.31 -20.52
C ILE A 210 10.97 7.49 -22.04
N PHE A 211 9.96 8.12 -22.66
CA PHE A 211 10.00 8.37 -24.10
C PHE A 211 11.04 9.43 -24.48
N ALA A 212 11.30 10.40 -23.59
CA ALA A 212 12.31 11.44 -23.80
C ALA A 212 13.75 10.92 -23.64
N GLU A 213 14.03 10.08 -22.64
CA GLU A 213 15.40 9.56 -22.36
C GLU A 213 15.72 8.26 -23.11
N GLY A 214 14.72 7.38 -23.27
CA GLY A 214 14.92 6.04 -23.81
C GLY A 214 14.81 5.93 -25.33
N GLY A 215 14.25 6.95 -25.99
CA GLY A 215 13.84 6.88 -27.40
C GLY A 215 12.66 5.93 -27.63
N TRP A 216 12.10 5.96 -28.84
CA TRP A 216 10.87 5.22 -29.19
C TRP A 216 10.99 3.70 -28.95
N TYR A 217 12.14 3.10 -29.25
CA TYR A 217 12.37 1.66 -29.09
C TYR A 217 12.30 1.21 -27.63
N LYS A 218 13.05 1.84 -26.72
CA LYS A 218 13.04 1.46 -25.29
C LYS A 218 11.67 1.74 -24.66
N GLY A 219 11.02 2.85 -25.04
CA GLY A 219 9.68 3.19 -24.56
C GLY A 219 8.62 2.13 -24.90
N VAL A 220 8.61 1.64 -26.14
CA VAL A 220 7.66 0.58 -26.56
C VAL A 220 7.93 -0.73 -25.85
N VAL A 221 9.20 -1.14 -25.67
CA VAL A 221 9.51 -2.39 -24.95
C VAL A 221 9.10 -2.31 -23.49
N ILE A 222 9.35 -1.19 -22.81
CA ILE A 222 8.90 -0.98 -21.41
C ILE A 222 7.38 -1.05 -21.33
N PHE A 223 6.67 -0.43 -22.29
CA PHE A 223 5.22 -0.47 -22.33
C PHE A 223 4.65 -1.89 -22.46
N ILE A 224 5.26 -2.72 -23.32
CA ILE A 224 4.88 -4.14 -23.47
C ILE A 224 5.13 -4.92 -22.17
N ILE A 225 6.29 -4.71 -21.53
CA ILE A 225 6.60 -5.33 -20.23
C ILE A 225 5.56 -4.93 -19.18
N LEU A 226 5.17 -3.65 -19.11
CA LEU A 226 4.16 -3.15 -18.18
C LEU A 226 2.81 -3.83 -18.40
N ILE A 227 2.34 -3.97 -19.64
CA ILE A 227 1.10 -4.69 -19.94
C ILE A 227 1.22 -6.16 -19.51
N GLY A 228 2.34 -6.81 -19.80
CA GLY A 228 2.62 -8.18 -19.36
C GLY A 228 2.56 -8.32 -17.83
N MET A 229 3.14 -7.37 -17.10
CA MET A 229 3.09 -7.33 -15.63
C MET A 229 1.65 -7.13 -15.13
N VAL A 230 0.87 -6.21 -15.72
CA VAL A 230 -0.54 -6.02 -15.34
C VAL A 230 -1.33 -7.31 -15.54
N ALA A 231 -1.18 -7.98 -16.68
CA ALA A 231 -1.85 -9.25 -16.96
C ALA A 231 -1.46 -10.34 -15.96
N ALA A 232 -0.16 -10.44 -15.65
CA ALA A 232 0.35 -11.39 -14.66
C ALA A 232 -0.23 -11.10 -13.26
N ILE A 233 -0.27 -9.84 -12.84
CA ILE A 233 -0.85 -9.43 -11.55
C ILE A 233 -2.32 -9.83 -11.50
N VAL A 234 -3.12 -9.47 -12.51
CA VAL A 234 -4.55 -9.80 -12.57
C VAL A 234 -4.78 -11.31 -12.50
N TYR A 235 -3.97 -12.10 -13.19
CA TYR A 235 -4.07 -13.56 -13.19
C TYR A 235 -3.85 -14.15 -11.79
N VAL A 236 -2.81 -13.71 -11.08
CA VAL A 236 -2.48 -14.23 -9.75
C VAL A 236 -3.42 -13.68 -8.66
N GLU A 237 -3.80 -12.40 -8.72
CA GLU A 237 -4.78 -11.78 -7.81
C GLU A 237 -6.16 -12.43 -7.90
N SER A 238 -6.54 -12.88 -9.10
CA SER A 238 -7.80 -13.58 -9.33
C SER A 238 -7.72 -15.07 -8.97
N GLY A 239 -6.50 -15.59 -8.79
CA GLY A 239 -6.24 -16.97 -8.40
C GLY A 239 -6.74 -17.26 -7.00
N GLN A 240 -7.60 -18.29 -6.88
CA GLN A 240 -8.07 -18.79 -5.59
C GLN A 240 -8.07 -20.32 -5.58
N ARG A 241 -7.63 -20.89 -4.46
CA ARG A 241 -7.79 -22.30 -4.14
C ARG A 241 -9.08 -22.49 -3.33
N ARG A 242 -10.02 -23.22 -3.89
CA ARG A 242 -11.30 -23.53 -3.25
C ARG A 242 -11.17 -24.78 -2.40
N ILE A 243 -11.35 -24.66 -1.09
CA ILE A 243 -11.40 -25.81 -0.17
C ILE A 243 -12.87 -26.16 0.08
N PRO A 244 -13.36 -27.36 -0.30
CA PRO A 244 -14.75 -27.73 -0.07
C PRO A 244 -15.01 -27.92 1.43
N VAL A 245 -16.13 -27.38 1.90
CA VAL A 245 -16.64 -27.56 3.26
C VAL A 245 -18.07 -28.07 3.16
N GLN A 246 -18.37 -29.09 3.95
CA GLN A 246 -19.71 -29.65 4.06
C GLN A 246 -20.24 -29.32 5.45
N PHE A 247 -21.44 -28.74 5.49
CA PHE A 247 -22.16 -28.58 6.74
C PHE A 247 -22.96 -29.83 7.05
N ALA A 248 -22.95 -30.24 8.32
CA ALA A 248 -23.70 -31.39 8.80
C ALA A 248 -25.18 -31.23 8.44
N LYS A 249 -25.75 -32.28 7.85
CA LYS A 249 -27.15 -32.31 7.44
C LYS A 249 -28.04 -32.43 8.67
N ARG A 250 -29.13 -31.67 8.74
CA ARG A 250 -30.15 -31.87 9.78
C ARG A 250 -31.27 -32.71 9.17
N VAL A 251 -31.34 -33.99 9.55
CA VAL A 251 -32.46 -34.85 9.14
C VAL A 251 -33.66 -34.50 10.02
N VAL A 252 -34.75 -34.03 9.42
CA VAL A 252 -36.03 -33.81 10.10
C VAL A 252 -37.08 -34.66 9.38
N GLY A 253 -37.53 -35.74 10.02
CA GLY A 253 -38.45 -36.72 9.43
C GLY A 253 -37.82 -37.54 8.28
N ARG A 254 -38.57 -37.74 7.18
CA ARG A 254 -38.11 -38.46 5.96
C ARG A 254 -37.40 -37.56 4.94
N ARG A 255 -37.31 -36.25 5.18
CA ARG A 255 -36.71 -35.29 4.24
C ARG A 255 -35.38 -34.78 4.78
N MET A 256 -34.37 -34.87 3.93
CA MET A 256 -33.02 -34.38 4.21
C MET A 256 -33.00 -32.87 3.95
N TYR A 257 -32.93 -32.06 5.01
CA TYR A 257 -32.74 -30.61 4.90
C TYR A 257 -31.29 -30.26 5.21
N GLY A 258 -30.66 -29.48 4.33
CA GLY A 258 -29.27 -29.08 4.48
C GLY A 258 -28.26 -30.11 4.00
N GLY A 259 -27.01 -29.67 3.88
CA GLY A 259 -25.94 -30.36 3.17
C GLY A 259 -25.50 -29.65 1.90
N GLN A 260 -25.66 -28.33 1.81
CA GLN A 260 -25.07 -27.57 0.72
C GLN A 260 -23.55 -27.63 0.87
N SER A 261 -22.88 -28.19 -0.14
CA SER A 261 -21.43 -28.08 -0.26
C SER A 261 -21.10 -26.62 -0.53
N THR A 262 -20.37 -25.99 0.39
CA THR A 262 -19.76 -24.69 0.16
C THR A 262 -18.27 -24.87 -0.07
N TYR A 263 -17.57 -23.78 -0.36
CA TYR A 263 -16.12 -23.76 -0.36
C TYR A 263 -15.59 -22.52 0.35
N ILE A 264 -14.44 -22.66 0.99
CA ILE A 264 -13.66 -21.54 1.50
C ILE A 264 -12.68 -21.14 0.40
N PRO A 265 -12.78 -19.91 -0.16
CA PRO A 265 -11.82 -19.41 -1.12
C PRO A 265 -10.54 -18.94 -0.40
N LEU A 266 -9.43 -19.63 -0.62
CA LEU A 266 -8.11 -19.15 -0.24
C LEU A 266 -7.45 -18.48 -1.44
N LYS A 267 -7.24 -17.17 -1.39
CA LYS A 267 -6.54 -16.45 -2.46
C LYS A 267 -5.08 -16.90 -2.55
N VAL A 268 -4.50 -16.87 -3.75
CA VAL A 268 -3.08 -17.17 -3.96
C VAL A 268 -2.20 -16.14 -3.25
N ASN A 269 -2.60 -14.87 -3.31
CA ASN A 269 -2.00 -13.79 -2.54
C ASN A 269 -3.01 -13.23 -1.53
N GLN A 270 -3.03 -13.79 -0.32
CA GLN A 270 -3.85 -13.25 0.77
C GLN A 270 -3.31 -11.92 1.30
N SER A 271 -1.99 -11.70 1.19
CA SER A 271 -1.31 -10.53 1.75
C SER A 271 -1.45 -9.26 0.92
N GLY A 272 -1.95 -9.38 -0.32
CA GLY A 272 -2.05 -8.25 -1.24
C GLY A 272 -0.69 -7.60 -1.46
N VAL A 273 -0.65 -6.27 -1.32
CA VAL A 273 0.55 -5.45 -1.58
C VAL A 273 1.36 -5.15 -0.31
N ILE A 274 0.78 -5.44 0.86
CA ILE A 274 1.28 -4.99 2.17
C ILE A 274 2.72 -5.49 2.45
N PRO A 275 3.09 -6.76 2.17
CA PRO A 275 4.45 -7.24 2.40
C PRO A 275 5.53 -6.45 1.67
N VAL A 276 5.22 -5.99 0.45
CA VAL A 276 6.15 -5.23 -0.37
C VAL A 276 6.36 -3.84 0.22
N ILE A 277 5.28 -3.24 0.75
CA ILE A 277 5.32 -1.95 1.46
C ILE A 277 6.13 -2.06 2.76
N PHE A 278 6.00 -3.16 3.51
CA PHE A 278 6.81 -3.43 4.70
C PHE A 278 8.29 -3.53 4.37
N ALA A 279 8.62 -4.37 3.38
CA ALA A 279 9.99 -4.57 2.94
C ALA A 279 10.63 -3.22 2.55
N SER A 280 9.93 -2.39 1.77
CA SER A 280 10.45 -1.07 1.41
C SER A 280 10.56 -0.10 2.59
N SER A 281 9.59 -0.13 3.52
CA SER A 281 9.61 0.76 4.69
C SER A 281 10.79 0.44 5.62
N ILE A 282 11.06 -0.84 5.86
CA ILE A 282 12.19 -1.28 6.68
C ILE A 282 13.52 -0.98 6.02
N LEU A 283 13.64 -1.09 4.70
CA LEU A 283 14.85 -0.69 3.99
C LEU A 283 15.05 0.83 4.01
N SER A 284 13.96 1.61 3.98
CA SER A 284 14.04 3.07 4.04
C SER A 284 14.38 3.61 5.43
N PHE A 285 14.07 2.89 6.50
CA PHE A 285 14.23 3.38 7.87
C PHE A 285 15.71 3.62 8.27
N PRO A 286 16.65 2.68 8.03
CA PRO A 286 18.08 2.96 8.22
C PRO A 286 18.59 4.08 7.32
N ALA A 287 18.08 4.22 6.09
CA ALA A 287 18.45 5.33 5.21
C ALA A 287 18.08 6.68 5.81
N LEU A 288 16.89 6.80 6.41
CA LEU A 288 16.47 8.01 7.11
C LEU A 288 17.37 8.31 8.33
N ILE A 289 17.72 7.30 9.13
CA ILE A 289 18.61 7.50 10.29
C ILE A 289 20.03 7.87 9.85
N ALA A 290 20.56 7.21 8.82
CA ALA A 290 21.86 7.51 8.26
C ALA A 290 21.93 8.95 7.75
N THR A 291 20.85 9.45 7.18
CA THR A 291 20.76 10.85 6.72
C THR A 291 20.55 11.85 7.86
N ALA A 292 20.00 11.42 8.99
CA ALA A 292 19.84 12.26 10.18
C ALA A 292 21.11 12.32 11.05
N THR A 293 22.03 11.37 10.89
CA THR A 293 23.23 11.22 11.72
C THR A 293 24.48 11.53 10.89
N ASN A 294 25.43 12.32 11.42
CA ASN A 294 26.67 12.67 10.70
C ASN A 294 27.74 11.54 10.70
N TRP A 295 27.32 10.27 10.84
CA TRP A 295 28.25 9.16 10.97
C TRP A 295 28.61 8.58 9.60
N GLN A 296 29.80 8.90 9.11
CA GLN A 296 30.23 8.64 7.74
C GLN A 296 30.31 7.15 7.39
N ALA A 297 30.64 6.27 8.35
CA ALA A 297 30.64 4.82 8.15
C ALA A 297 29.22 4.27 7.92
N LEU A 298 28.24 4.77 8.67
CA LEU A 298 26.84 4.38 8.55
C LEU A 298 26.23 4.93 7.25
N GLN A 299 26.54 6.17 6.89
CA GLN A 299 26.15 6.75 5.60
C GLN A 299 26.73 6.00 4.40
N THR A 300 28.00 5.62 4.44
CA THR A 300 28.66 4.87 3.35
C THR A 300 28.12 3.44 3.24
N PHE A 301 27.86 2.79 4.37
CA PHE A 301 27.26 1.45 4.39
C PHE A 301 25.82 1.46 3.85
N THR A 302 25.01 2.42 4.31
CA THR A 302 23.61 2.52 3.89
C THR A 302 23.47 2.96 2.44
N SER A 303 24.28 3.92 1.97
CA SER A 303 24.28 4.32 0.55
C SER A 303 24.71 3.19 -0.38
N LYS A 304 25.75 2.42 -0.01
CA LYS A 304 26.31 1.35 -0.84
C LYS A 304 25.47 0.06 -0.88
N TYR A 305 24.88 -0.35 0.25
CA TYR A 305 24.19 -1.64 0.36
C TYR A 305 22.66 -1.56 0.47
N LEU A 306 22.12 -0.44 0.99
CA LEU A 306 20.69 -0.31 1.28
C LEU A 306 19.95 0.68 0.35
N VAL A 307 20.67 1.59 -0.33
CA VAL A 307 20.07 2.62 -1.19
C VAL A 307 20.33 2.37 -2.68
N SER A 308 21.46 1.75 -3.03
CA SER A 308 21.76 1.40 -4.42
C SER A 308 20.83 0.29 -4.92
N GLN A 309 19.74 0.70 -5.57
CA GLN A 309 18.73 -0.18 -6.17
C GLN A 309 19.27 -1.07 -7.28
N SER A 310 20.46 -0.75 -7.84
CA SER A 310 21.15 -1.56 -8.85
C SER A 310 22.04 -2.66 -8.28
N SER A 311 22.32 -2.66 -6.97
CA SER A 311 23.15 -3.67 -6.34
C SER A 311 22.42 -5.01 -6.24
N ILE A 312 23.09 -6.10 -6.65
CA ILE A 312 22.58 -7.47 -6.51
C ILE A 312 22.25 -7.80 -5.04
N PHE A 313 23.00 -7.20 -4.11
CA PHE A 313 22.80 -7.37 -2.68
C PHE A 313 21.48 -6.75 -2.21
N TYR A 314 21.16 -5.54 -2.69
CA TYR A 314 19.89 -4.89 -2.39
C TYR A 314 18.71 -5.71 -2.93
N MET A 315 18.81 -6.18 -4.18
CA MET A 315 17.76 -7.01 -4.79
C MET A 315 17.55 -8.34 -4.03
N GLY A 316 18.63 -9.02 -3.65
CA GLY A 316 18.57 -10.26 -2.88
C GLY A 316 17.95 -10.04 -1.49
N PHE A 317 18.42 -9.02 -0.77
CA PHE A 317 17.90 -8.72 0.56
C PHE A 317 16.44 -8.24 0.52
N TYR A 318 16.08 -7.40 -0.45
CA TYR A 318 14.70 -6.95 -0.67
C TYR A 318 13.77 -8.13 -0.97
N THR A 319 14.21 -9.07 -1.81
CA THR A 319 13.47 -10.32 -2.10
C THR A 319 13.23 -11.14 -0.84
N LEU A 320 14.26 -11.33 -0.02
CA LEU A 320 14.17 -12.07 1.24
C LEU A 320 13.16 -11.40 2.18
N LEU A 321 13.21 -10.08 2.32
CA LEU A 321 12.25 -9.33 3.13
C LEU A 321 10.82 -9.49 2.59
N ILE A 322 10.60 -9.38 1.27
CA ILE A 322 9.27 -9.56 0.67
C ILE A 322 8.72 -10.96 1.00
N VAL A 323 9.54 -12.00 0.84
CA VAL A 323 9.13 -13.38 1.13
C VAL A 323 8.83 -13.54 2.62
N PHE A 324 9.71 -13.06 3.50
CA PHE A 324 9.52 -13.09 4.95
C PHE A 324 8.20 -12.40 5.36
N PHE A 325 7.98 -11.17 4.91
CA PHE A 325 6.76 -10.43 5.24
C PHE A 325 5.52 -11.02 4.60
N ALA A 326 5.63 -11.66 3.44
CA ALA A 326 4.50 -12.34 2.82
C ALA A 326 4.04 -13.53 3.66
N TYR A 327 4.96 -14.34 4.18
CA TYR A 327 4.66 -15.41 5.12
C TYR A 327 4.08 -14.90 6.43
N PHE A 328 4.77 -13.92 7.02
CA PHE A 328 4.39 -13.32 8.29
C PHE A 328 2.97 -12.72 8.23
N TYR A 329 2.68 -11.90 7.21
CA TYR A 329 1.36 -11.30 7.06
C TYR A 329 0.27 -12.32 6.73
N THR A 330 0.56 -13.33 5.88
CA THR A 330 -0.43 -14.36 5.55
C THR A 330 -0.86 -15.14 6.79
N ALA A 331 0.09 -15.45 7.68
CA ALA A 331 -0.18 -16.17 8.92
C ALA A 331 -1.06 -15.37 9.90
N ILE A 332 -0.89 -14.04 9.93
CA ILE A 332 -1.71 -13.15 10.78
C ILE A 332 -3.11 -12.95 10.17
N ALA A 333 -3.17 -12.69 8.87
CA ALA A 333 -4.43 -12.39 8.19
C ALA A 333 -5.38 -13.61 8.15
N PHE A 334 -4.83 -14.82 8.06
CA PHE A 334 -5.61 -16.06 8.06
C PHE A 334 -5.10 -17.01 9.14
N ASN A 335 -5.65 -16.88 10.36
CA ASN A 335 -5.34 -17.78 11.47
C ASN A 335 -6.04 -19.15 11.25
N PRO A 336 -5.29 -20.24 10.97
CA PRO A 336 -5.89 -21.55 10.69
C PRO A 336 -6.63 -22.15 11.88
N ALA A 337 -6.21 -21.85 13.11
CA ALA A 337 -6.82 -22.37 14.33
C ALA A 337 -8.21 -21.76 14.54
N GLN A 338 -8.30 -20.44 14.47
CA GLN A 338 -9.58 -19.72 14.58
C GLN A 338 -10.56 -20.14 13.48
N GLN A 339 -10.08 -20.29 12.23
CA GLN A 339 -10.93 -20.71 11.11
C GLN A 339 -11.43 -22.15 11.26
N ALA A 340 -10.58 -23.07 11.74
CA ALA A 340 -10.99 -24.43 12.05
C ALA A 340 -12.06 -24.47 13.15
N ASP A 341 -11.93 -23.61 14.17
CA ASP A 341 -12.91 -23.48 15.24
C ASP A 341 -14.24 -22.88 14.77
N ILE A 342 -14.21 -21.88 13.88
CA ILE A 342 -15.42 -21.32 13.26
C ILE A 342 -16.15 -22.40 12.47
N ILE A 343 -15.44 -23.17 11.64
CA ILE A 343 -16.02 -24.28 10.86
C ILE A 343 -16.65 -25.31 11.80
N ARG A 344 -15.94 -25.68 12.87
CA ARG A 344 -16.44 -26.62 13.88
C ARG A 344 -17.70 -26.10 14.59
N LYS A 345 -17.70 -24.83 15.03
CA LYS A 345 -18.85 -24.18 15.70
C LYS A 345 -20.06 -24.06 14.78
N GLN A 346 -19.86 -23.88 13.48
CA GLN A 346 -20.92 -23.84 12.47
C GLN A 346 -21.40 -25.24 12.05
N GLY A 347 -20.89 -26.33 12.65
CA GLY A 347 -21.24 -27.70 12.28
C GLY A 347 -20.71 -28.12 10.90
N GLY A 348 -19.70 -27.41 10.38
CA GLY A 348 -19.01 -27.72 9.15
C GLY A 348 -17.82 -28.65 9.34
N PHE A 349 -17.43 -29.35 8.28
CA PHE A 349 -16.20 -30.12 8.23
C PHE A 349 -15.65 -30.19 6.80
N ILE A 350 -14.34 -30.38 6.68
CA ILE A 350 -13.69 -30.63 5.39
C ILE A 350 -13.82 -32.13 5.10
N PRO A 351 -14.35 -32.55 3.95
CA PRO A 351 -14.46 -33.97 3.60
C PRO A 351 -13.12 -34.71 3.75
N GLY A 352 -13.12 -35.80 4.51
CA GLY A 352 -11.92 -36.60 4.77
C GLY A 352 -11.04 -36.13 5.94
N ILE A 353 -11.40 -35.04 6.63
CA ILE A 353 -10.62 -34.50 7.75
C ILE A 353 -11.52 -34.29 8.97
N ARG A 354 -11.11 -34.83 10.12
CA ARG A 354 -11.85 -34.68 11.37
C ARG A 354 -11.84 -33.21 11.83
N PRO A 355 -12.98 -32.64 12.26
CA PRO A 355 -13.03 -31.29 12.83
C PRO A 355 -12.10 -31.10 14.03
N GLY A 356 -11.55 -29.90 14.19
CA GLY A 356 -10.63 -29.55 15.28
C GLY A 356 -9.15 -29.48 14.82
N PRO A 357 -8.18 -29.93 15.64
CA PRO A 357 -6.74 -29.80 15.35
C PRO A 357 -6.29 -30.38 13.98
N PRO A 358 -6.87 -31.49 13.46
CA PRO A 358 -6.51 -31.97 12.13
C PRO A 358 -6.92 -31.02 11.00
N THR A 359 -8.04 -30.31 11.16
CA THR A 359 -8.51 -29.30 10.20
C THR A 359 -7.58 -28.10 10.19
N GLU A 360 -7.15 -27.62 11.37
CA GLU A 360 -6.15 -26.56 11.51
C GLU A 360 -4.83 -26.92 10.79
N ARG A 361 -4.28 -28.11 11.05
CA ARG A 361 -3.03 -28.57 10.41
C ARG A 361 -3.17 -28.64 8.89
N TYR A 362 -4.32 -29.07 8.39
CA TYR A 362 -4.60 -29.08 6.95
C TYR A 362 -4.63 -27.67 6.36
N LEU A 363 -5.38 -26.76 6.98
CA LEU A 363 -5.46 -25.37 6.54
C LEU A 363 -4.08 -24.70 6.57
N ALA A 364 -3.29 -24.91 7.63
CA ALA A 364 -1.92 -24.39 7.73
C ALA A 364 -1.00 -24.96 6.63
N LYS A 365 -1.07 -26.27 6.37
CA LYS A 365 -0.29 -26.92 5.29
C LYS A 365 -0.66 -26.39 3.91
N VAL A 366 -1.96 -26.15 3.68
CA VAL A 366 -2.45 -25.59 2.43
C VAL A 366 -1.99 -24.14 2.28
N LEU A 367 -2.14 -23.32 3.33
CA LEU A 367 -1.73 -21.92 3.33
C LEU A 367 -0.23 -21.79 3.02
N ASN A 368 0.64 -22.50 3.76
CA ASN A 368 2.09 -22.46 3.54
C ASN A 368 2.51 -22.84 2.11
N ARG A 369 1.80 -23.80 1.48
CA ARG A 369 2.06 -24.21 0.09
C ARG A 369 1.57 -23.19 -0.95
N ILE A 370 0.52 -22.43 -0.63
CA ILE A 370 0.02 -21.36 -1.51
C ILE A 370 0.90 -20.11 -1.38
N THR A 371 1.33 -19.77 -0.17
CA THR A 371 2.11 -18.57 0.11
C THR A 371 3.48 -18.59 -0.56
N LEU A 372 4.11 -19.77 -0.75
CA LEU A 372 5.40 -19.89 -1.43
C LEU A 372 5.38 -19.33 -2.87
N PRO A 373 4.54 -19.83 -3.79
CA PRO A 373 4.46 -19.25 -5.14
C PRO A 373 3.91 -17.82 -5.13
N GLY A 374 2.99 -17.47 -4.22
CA GLY A 374 2.47 -16.11 -4.10
C GLY A 374 3.54 -15.07 -3.72
N SER A 375 4.38 -15.40 -2.75
CA SER A 375 5.47 -14.54 -2.28
C SER A 375 6.61 -14.40 -3.28
N LEU A 376 6.99 -15.49 -3.97
CA LEU A 376 7.96 -15.45 -5.06
C LEU A 376 7.45 -14.61 -6.23
N PHE A 377 6.16 -14.70 -6.54
CA PHE A 377 5.52 -13.87 -7.55
C PHE A 377 5.54 -12.38 -7.18
N LEU A 378 5.22 -12.04 -5.93
CA LEU A 378 5.32 -10.67 -5.42
C LEU A 378 6.75 -10.12 -5.53
N ALA A 379 7.73 -10.92 -5.15
CA ALA A 379 9.14 -10.56 -5.28
C ALA A 379 9.54 -10.37 -6.75
N ALA A 380 9.15 -11.28 -7.64
CA ALA A 380 9.43 -11.19 -9.06
C ALA A 380 8.87 -9.89 -9.67
N ILE A 381 7.63 -9.51 -9.34
CA ILE A 381 7.04 -8.24 -9.81
C ILE A 381 7.77 -7.02 -9.24
N ALA A 382 8.14 -7.06 -7.97
CA ALA A 382 8.86 -5.95 -7.34
C ALA A 382 10.26 -5.76 -7.94
N LEU A 383 10.93 -6.86 -8.31
CA LEU A 383 12.28 -6.87 -8.88
C LEU A 383 12.32 -6.60 -10.38
N THR A 384 11.30 -7.03 -11.14
CA THR A 384 11.32 -6.94 -12.62
C THR A 384 11.67 -5.54 -13.11
N PRO A 385 11.04 -4.45 -12.60
CA PRO A 385 11.41 -3.11 -13.01
C PRO A 385 12.87 -2.78 -12.62
N LEU A 386 13.28 -3.10 -11.39
CA LEU A 386 14.65 -2.85 -10.91
C LEU A 386 15.72 -3.50 -11.80
N ILE A 387 15.50 -4.74 -12.25
CA ILE A 387 16.42 -5.47 -13.12
C ILE A 387 16.47 -4.84 -14.52
N VAL A 388 15.32 -4.50 -15.10
CA VAL A 388 15.24 -3.87 -16.42
C VAL A 388 15.97 -2.51 -16.43
N PHE A 389 15.85 -1.73 -15.36
CA PHE A 389 16.56 -0.44 -15.26
C PHE A 389 18.05 -0.58 -15.03
N ALA A 390 18.47 -1.54 -14.18
CA ALA A 390 19.88 -1.84 -14.00
C ALA A 390 20.55 -2.30 -15.31
N ALA A 391 19.83 -3.04 -16.15
CA ALA A 391 20.34 -3.48 -17.45
C ALA A 391 20.42 -2.36 -18.51
N TRP A 392 19.58 -1.32 -18.42
CA TRP A 392 19.49 -0.26 -19.43
C TRP A 392 20.01 1.12 -18.99
N ASN A 393 20.59 1.23 -17.78
CA ASN A 393 21.15 2.46 -17.21
C ASN A 393 20.18 3.67 -17.26
N ILE A 394 18.88 3.42 -17.14
CA ILE A 394 17.88 4.48 -17.02
C ILE A 394 17.82 4.87 -15.54
N THR A 395 18.28 6.07 -15.21
CA THR A 395 18.35 6.57 -13.82
C THR A 395 17.04 7.22 -13.37
N GLN A 396 16.26 7.80 -14.28
CA GLN A 396 14.99 8.45 -13.96
C GLN A 396 13.82 7.49 -14.06
N PHE A 397 13.40 6.90 -12.92
CA PHE A 397 12.18 6.09 -12.93
C PHE A 397 11.21 6.32 -11.76
N PRO A 398 9.99 6.80 -12.04
CA PRO A 398 8.91 6.87 -11.04
C PRO A 398 8.14 5.57 -10.80
N PHE A 399 8.18 4.54 -11.68
CA PHE A 399 7.32 3.35 -11.52
C PHE A 399 8.00 2.19 -10.78
N GLY A 400 7.83 2.09 -9.46
CA GLY A 400 8.20 0.86 -8.75
C GLY A 400 7.33 -0.32 -9.18
N GLY A 401 7.82 -1.57 -9.11
CA GLY A 401 6.97 -2.76 -9.22
C GLY A 401 5.86 -2.77 -8.15
N THR A 402 6.13 -2.15 -7.01
CA THR A 402 5.16 -1.78 -5.96
C THR A 402 4.02 -0.92 -6.49
N SER A 403 4.32 0.12 -7.27
CA SER A 403 3.34 1.08 -7.77
C SER A 403 2.29 0.41 -8.66
N LEU A 404 2.72 -0.51 -9.52
CA LEU A 404 1.85 -1.28 -10.40
C LEU A 404 0.95 -2.22 -9.59
N LEU A 405 1.54 -2.88 -8.58
CA LEU A 405 0.85 -3.82 -7.71
C LEU A 405 -0.25 -3.14 -6.89
N ILE A 406 0.05 -1.96 -6.34
CA ILE A 406 -0.95 -1.13 -5.66
C ILE A 406 -2.05 -0.73 -6.65
N THR A 407 -1.67 -0.23 -7.83
CA THR A 407 -2.64 0.27 -8.81
C THR A 407 -3.63 -0.80 -9.23
N VAL A 408 -3.13 -1.98 -9.60
CA VAL A 408 -3.96 -3.11 -10.06
C VAL A 408 -4.76 -3.70 -8.90
N GLY A 409 -4.14 -3.91 -7.73
CA GLY A 409 -4.80 -4.49 -6.57
C GLY A 409 -5.99 -3.65 -6.09
N VAL A 410 -5.79 -2.34 -5.94
CA VAL A 410 -6.87 -1.42 -5.51
C VAL A 410 -7.96 -1.30 -6.58
N ALA A 411 -7.59 -1.28 -7.86
CA ALA A 411 -8.58 -1.28 -8.94
C ALA A 411 -9.45 -2.54 -8.91
N LEU A 412 -8.84 -3.72 -8.76
CA LEU A 412 -9.56 -4.99 -8.66
C LEU A 412 -10.46 -5.07 -7.42
N GLU A 413 -9.97 -4.61 -6.27
CA GLU A 413 -10.76 -4.60 -5.04
C GLU A 413 -11.96 -3.66 -5.15
N THR A 414 -11.74 -2.44 -5.65
CA THR A 414 -12.80 -1.46 -5.85
C THR A 414 -13.86 -1.99 -6.82
N MET A 415 -13.44 -2.62 -7.92
CA MET A 415 -14.34 -3.26 -8.87
C MET A 415 -15.14 -4.41 -8.24
N LYS A 416 -14.50 -5.28 -7.46
CA LYS A 416 -15.17 -6.38 -6.74
C LYS A 416 -16.21 -5.85 -5.75
N GLN A 417 -15.93 -4.75 -5.04
CA GLN A 417 -16.89 -4.13 -4.12
C GLN A 417 -18.06 -3.46 -4.85
N ILE A 418 -17.83 -2.84 -6.00
CA ILE A 418 -18.90 -2.30 -6.84
C ILE A 418 -19.80 -3.44 -7.34
N ASP A 419 -19.19 -4.51 -7.85
CA ASP A 419 -19.90 -5.69 -8.35
C ASP A 419 -20.72 -6.36 -7.23
N SER A 420 -20.19 -6.45 -6.00
CA SER A 420 -20.95 -7.03 -4.88
C SER A 420 -22.16 -6.19 -4.50
N GLN A 421 -22.04 -4.85 -4.52
CA GLN A 421 -23.18 -3.94 -4.28
C GLN A 421 -24.23 -4.02 -5.39
N LEU A 422 -23.81 -4.13 -6.65
CA LEU A 422 -24.72 -4.32 -7.78
C LEU A 422 -25.44 -5.68 -7.71
N MET A 423 -24.73 -6.75 -7.32
CA MET A 423 -25.30 -8.09 -7.21
C MET A 423 -26.31 -8.21 -6.06
N MET A 424 -26.08 -7.54 -4.93
CA MET A 424 -27.07 -7.49 -3.83
C MET A 424 -28.39 -6.84 -4.26
N ARG A 425 -28.35 -5.92 -5.24
CA ARG A 425 -29.52 -5.22 -5.75
C ARG A 425 -30.20 -5.93 -6.93
N ASN A 426 -29.41 -6.66 -7.73
CA ASN A 426 -29.90 -7.55 -8.79
C ASN A 426 -30.27 -8.95 -8.26
N TYR A 427 -30.58 -9.09 -6.97
CA TYR A 427 -31.47 -10.19 -6.57
C TYR A 427 -32.81 -9.90 -7.23
N GLU A 428 -32.93 -10.32 -8.50
CA GLU A 428 -34.20 -10.54 -9.13
C GLU A 428 -35.00 -11.39 -8.15
N GLY A 429 -36.13 -10.83 -7.72
CA GLY A 429 -37.06 -11.54 -6.88
C GLY A 429 -37.30 -12.90 -7.53
N PHE A 430 -37.25 -13.94 -6.71
CA PHE A 430 -37.62 -15.31 -7.07
C PHE A 430 -39.12 -15.44 -7.46
N LEU A 431 -39.78 -14.32 -7.80
CA LEU A 431 -41.21 -14.11 -8.03
C LEU A 431 -41.44 -13.00 -9.09
N ALA A 432 -40.64 -12.95 -10.15
CA ALA A 432 -40.95 -12.14 -11.33
C ALA A 432 -41.13 -13.03 -12.56
#